data_AF-A0A9D3YEQ0-F1
#
_entry.id   AF-A0A9D3YEQ0-F1
#
_cell.length_a   1.000
_cell.length_b   1.000
_cell.length_c   1.000
_cell.angle_alpha   90.00
_cell.angle_beta   90.00
_cell.angle_gamma   90.00
#
_symmetry.space_group_name_H-M   'P 1'
#
loop_
_entity.id
_entity.type
_entity.pdbx_description
1 polymer ?
#
loop_
_entity_poly.entity_id
_entity_poly.type
_entity_poly.pdbx_seq_one_letter_code
_entity_poly.pdbx_strand_id
1 'polypeptide(L)'
;MDDLRGSLYLRVFGNELRYINFNGLDSLMSQNNINFLDVLMKLANENDYEYSHSTILMDSTIVIPTSSGFPLSLTVNGTATVDLKASGKVDIMKLASSPRSLDIHGLIKPR
;
A
#
# COMPACT_ATOMS: atom_id res chain seq x y z
N MET A 1 2.69 16.50 24.91
CA MET A 1 2.06 15.85 23.74
C MET A 1 2.86 14.59 23.53
N ASP A 2 2.25 13.42 23.74
CA ASP A 2 2.97 12.15 23.69
C ASP A 2 3.47 11.87 22.28
N ASP A 3 4.78 11.79 22.12
CA ASP A 3 5.42 11.42 20.86
C ASP A 3 4.98 10.00 20.50
N LEU A 4 4.28 9.85 19.37
CA LEU A 4 3.87 8.54 18.86
C LEU A 4 5.13 7.78 18.40
N ARG A 5 5.54 6.78 19.19
CA ARG A 5 6.71 5.93 18.91
C ARG A 5 6.28 4.50 18.66
N GLY A 6 6.84 3.86 17.63
CA GLY A 6 6.52 2.48 17.31
C GLY A 6 7.35 1.93 16.16
N SER A 7 7.32 0.60 16.02
CA SER A 7 7.94 -0.12 14.91
C SER A 7 6.94 -1.06 14.26
N LEU A 8 7.09 -1.21 12.94
CA LEU A 8 6.25 -2.03 12.07
C LEU A 8 7.18 -2.87 11.20
N TYR A 9 6.94 -4.17 11.16
CA TYR A 9 7.71 -5.07 10.31
C TYR A 9 6.79 -5.94 9.46
N LEU A 10 7.21 -6.21 8.23
CA LEU A 10 6.53 -7.07 7.28
C LEU A 10 7.45 -8.24 6.94
N ARG A 11 6.98 -9.46 7.20
CA ARG A 11 7.73 -10.71 6.92
C ARG A 11 6.90 -11.63 6.03
N VAL A 12 7.53 -12.14 4.98
CA VAL A 12 6.92 -13.08 4.01
C VAL A 12 7.88 -14.26 3.81
N PHE A 13 7.37 -15.49 3.99
CA PHE A 13 8.17 -16.73 3.93
C PHE A 13 9.43 -16.72 4.81
N GLY A 14 9.37 -16.09 5.98
CA GLY A 14 10.52 -15.97 6.89
C GLY A 14 11.48 -14.82 6.54
N ASN A 15 11.36 -14.20 5.36
CA ASN A 15 12.17 -13.05 4.94
C ASN A 15 11.51 -11.74 5.37
N GLU A 16 12.27 -10.87 6.01
CA GLU A 16 11.83 -9.52 6.34
C GLU A 16 11.88 -8.65 5.09
N LEU A 17 10.71 -8.26 4.59
CA LEU A 17 10.59 -7.44 3.38
C LEU A 17 10.70 -5.96 3.71
N ARG A 18 10.20 -5.53 4.87
CA ARG A 18 10.18 -4.12 5.25
C ARG A 18 10.17 -3.95 6.75
N TYR A 19 10.98 -3.01 7.23
CA TYR A 19 11.01 -2.54 8.60
C TYR A 19 10.82 -1.03 8.61
N ILE A 20 9.85 -0.56 9.38
CA ILE A 20 9.52 0.85 9.53
C ILE A 20 9.62 1.17 11.02
N ASN A 21 10.51 2.10 11.39
CA ASN A 21 10.62 2.60 12.75
C ASN A 21 10.28 4.08 12.75
N PHE A 22 9.35 4.50 13.61
CA PHE A 22 8.92 5.88 13.71
C PHE A 22 9.03 6.38 15.14
N ASN A 23 9.67 7.53 15.29
CA ASN A 23 9.90 8.24 16.55
C ASN A 23 9.25 9.62 16.47
N GLY A 24 7.92 9.65 16.34
CA GLY A 24 7.14 10.87 16.12
C GLY A 24 6.66 11.04 14.68
N LEU A 25 5.63 11.86 14.49
CA LEU A 25 4.99 12.11 13.19
C LEU A 25 5.95 12.71 12.15
N ASP A 26 6.92 13.51 12.59
CA ASP A 26 7.94 14.12 11.72
C ASP A 26 8.81 13.08 11.03
N SER A 27 9.11 11.96 11.71
CA SER A 27 9.92 10.88 11.13
C SER A 27 9.18 10.09 10.03
N LEU A 28 7.85 9.96 10.14
CA LEU A 28 7.01 9.36 9.11
C LEU A 28 6.85 10.27 7.88
N MET A 29 6.67 11.58 8.11
CA MET A 29 6.51 12.57 7.04
C MET A 29 7.83 12.91 6.32
N SER A 30 8.97 12.78 6.99
CA SER A 30 10.28 13.06 6.36
C SER A 30 10.79 11.93 5.46
N GLN A 31 10.41 10.68 5.74
CA GLN A 31 10.76 9.53 4.88
C GLN A 31 9.87 9.41 3.64
N ASN A 32 8.62 9.83 3.76
CA ASN A 32 7.65 9.82 2.69
C ASN A 32 7.49 11.25 2.20
N ASN A 33 8.17 11.61 1.11
CA ASN A 33 8.15 12.90 0.42
C ASN A 33 6.76 13.22 -0.20
N ILE A 34 5.69 12.97 0.56
CA ILE A 34 4.30 13.04 0.19
C ILE A 34 3.80 14.38 0.72
N ASN A 35 3.64 15.36 -0.16
CA ASN A 35 2.97 16.61 0.16
C ASN A 35 1.51 16.30 0.51
N PHE A 36 1.22 16.21 1.81
CA PHE A 36 -0.11 15.90 2.32
C PHE A 36 -1.16 16.90 1.81
N LEU A 37 -0.77 18.18 1.66
CA LEU A 37 -1.62 19.21 1.06
C LEU A 37 -1.96 18.93 -0.41
N ASP A 38 -1.00 18.45 -1.21
CA ASP A 38 -1.26 18.09 -2.62
C ASP A 38 -2.16 16.86 -2.71
N VAL A 39 -1.99 15.87 -1.82
CA VAL A 39 -2.85 14.69 -1.76
C VAL A 39 -4.27 15.09 -1.36
N LEU A 40 -4.42 15.95 -0.34
CA LEU A 40 -5.72 16.48 0.07
C LEU A 40 -6.39 17.30 -1.03
N MET A 41 -5.65 18.15 -1.76
CA MET A 41 -6.20 18.89 -2.89
C MET A 41 -6.62 17.98 -4.05
N LYS A 42 -5.85 16.92 -4.31
CA LYS A 42 -6.21 15.91 -5.34
C LYS A 42 -7.47 15.12 -4.94
N LEU A 43 -7.57 14.71 -3.67
CA LEU A 43 -8.77 14.07 -3.11
C LEU A 43 -9.98 15.02 -3.10
N ALA A 44 -9.79 16.29 -2.77
CA ALA A 44 -10.87 17.28 -2.75
C ALA A 44 -11.54 17.48 -4.11
N ASN A 45 -10.78 17.33 -5.20
CA ASN A 45 -11.29 17.45 -6.57
C ASN A 45 -12.00 16.16 -7.07
N GLU A 46 -12.53 15.31 -6.17
CA GLU A 46 -13.25 14.07 -6.49
C GLU A 46 -12.47 13.08 -7.38
N ASN A 47 -11.12 13.11 -7.31
CA ASN A 47 -10.32 12.17 -8.08
C ASN A 47 -10.31 10.80 -7.41
N ASP A 48 -10.96 9.83 -8.05
CA ASP A 48 -10.80 8.41 -7.77
C ASP A 48 -9.32 8.03 -7.97
N TYR A 49 -8.63 7.68 -6.89
CA TYR A 49 -7.25 7.18 -6.96
C TYR A 49 -7.27 5.66 -7.03
N GLU A 50 -6.75 5.11 -8.12
CA GLU A 50 -6.63 3.67 -8.34
C GLU A 50 -5.16 3.27 -8.25
N TYR A 51 -4.86 2.31 -7.37
CA TYR A 51 -3.54 1.75 -7.17
C TYR A 51 -3.60 0.25 -7.40
N SER A 52 -2.96 -0.21 -8.47
CA SER A 52 -2.84 -1.62 -8.84
C SER A 52 -1.37 -2.03 -8.76
N HIS A 53 -1.07 -3.06 -7.98
CA HIS A 53 0.27 -3.61 -7.88
C HIS A 53 0.24 -5.13 -7.92
N SER A 54 0.95 -5.70 -8.90
CA SER A 54 1.12 -7.15 -9.06
C SER A 54 2.53 -7.57 -8.67
N THR A 55 2.63 -8.65 -7.90
CA THR A 55 3.91 -9.21 -7.46
C THR A 55 3.91 -10.73 -7.60
N ILE A 56 5.06 -11.29 -8.01
CA ILE A 56 5.27 -12.75 -8.05
C ILE A 56 5.68 -13.17 -6.64
N LEU A 57 4.82 -13.95 -5.98
CA LEU A 57 5.08 -14.46 -4.64
C LEU A 57 5.95 -15.72 -4.67
N MET A 58 5.78 -16.57 -5.68
CA MET A 58 6.49 -17.83 -5.78
C MET A 58 6.71 -18.22 -7.24
N ASP A 59 7.95 -18.54 -7.59
CA ASP A 59 8.31 -19.14 -8.88
C ASP A 59 9.30 -20.26 -8.59
N SER A 60 8.86 -21.50 -8.77
CA SER A 60 9.68 -22.69 -8.49
C SER A 60 9.52 -23.72 -9.58
N THR A 61 10.65 -24.17 -10.14
CA THR A 61 10.68 -25.22 -11.15
C THR A 61 11.59 -26.36 -10.67
N ILE A 62 11.07 -27.58 -10.72
CA ILE A 62 11.80 -28.81 -10.39
C ILE A 62 11.76 -29.71 -11.62
N VAL A 63 12.94 -30.13 -12.08
CA VAL A 63 13.07 -31.07 -13.20
C VAL A 63 13.68 -32.37 -12.67
N ILE A 64 12.92 -33.46 -12.71
CA ILE A 64 13.33 -34.77 -12.23
C ILE A 64 13.54 -35.70 -13.42
N PRO A 65 14.77 -36.21 -13.66
CA PRO A 65 14.97 -37.25 -14.67
C PRO A 65 14.31 -38.54 -14.20
N THR A 66 13.32 -39.03 -14.97
CA THR A 66 12.65 -40.29 -14.63
C THR A 66 13.42 -41.49 -15.18
N SER A 67 13.20 -42.67 -14.60
CA SER A 67 13.83 -43.92 -15.04
C SER A 67 13.43 -44.35 -16.47
N SER A 68 12.36 -43.77 -17.03
CA SER A 68 11.97 -43.98 -18.43
C SER A 68 12.74 -43.10 -19.43
N GLY A 69 13.64 -42.24 -18.96
CA GLY A 69 14.44 -41.33 -19.79
C GLY A 69 13.76 -40.02 -20.14
N PHE A 70 12.51 -39.81 -19.70
CA PHE A 70 11.79 -38.54 -19.89
C PHE A 70 11.92 -37.65 -18.64
N PRO A 71 12.30 -36.37 -18.77
CA PRO A 71 12.31 -35.46 -17.63
C PRO A 71 10.89 -35.07 -17.23
N LEU A 72 10.57 -35.18 -15.95
CA LEU A 72 9.35 -34.63 -15.36
C LEU A 72 9.63 -33.20 -14.90
N SER A 73 8.97 -32.22 -15.51
CA SER A 73 9.03 -30.81 -15.08
C SER A 73 7.81 -30.47 -14.26
N LEU A 74 8.03 -30.06 -13.01
CA LEU A 74 7.02 -29.51 -12.12
C LEU A 74 7.31 -28.02 -11.92
N THR A 75 6.37 -27.17 -12.33
CA THR A 75 6.49 -25.72 -12.16
C THR A 75 5.35 -25.22 -11.29
N VAL A 76 5.69 -24.41 -10.29
CA VAL A 76 4.74 -23.77 -9.37
C VAL A 76 4.92 -22.26 -9.46
N ASN A 77 3.88 -21.58 -9.94
CA ASN A 77 3.81 -20.12 -10.03
C ASN A 77 2.71 -19.60 -9.11
N GLY A 78 3.05 -18.68 -8.22
CA GLY A 78 2.13 -17.96 -7.36
C GLY A 78 2.29 -16.46 -7.59
N THR A 79 1.22 -15.81 -8.06
CA THR A 79 1.17 -14.36 -8.26
C THR A 79 0.11 -13.78 -7.35
N ALA A 80 0.38 -12.61 -6.76
CA ALA A 80 -0.61 -11.83 -6.03
C ALA A 80 -0.74 -10.45 -6.65
N THR A 81 -1.99 -10.02 -6.81
CA THR A 81 -2.32 -8.67 -7.27
C THR A 81 -3.13 -7.98 -6.18
N VAL A 82 -2.74 -6.74 -5.89
CA VAL A 82 -3.41 -5.87 -4.94
C VAL A 82 -3.95 -4.68 -5.72
N ASP A 83 -5.28 -4.62 -5.82
CA ASP A 83 -6.01 -3.54 -6.46
C ASP A 83 -6.80 -2.76 -5.41
N LEU A 84 -6.43 -1.49 -5.24
CA LEU A 84 -7.03 -0.59 -4.27
C LEU A 84 -7.64 0.61 -5.00
N LYS A 85 -8.93 0.85 -4.76
CA LYS A 85 -9.59 2.09 -5.15
C LYS A 85 -9.87 2.93 -3.91
N ALA A 86 -9.29 4.13 -3.87
CA ALA A 86 -9.54 5.14 -2.85
C ALA A 86 -10.31 6.31 -3.49
N SER A 87 -11.53 6.56 -3.02
CA SER A 87 -12.34 7.71 -3.42
C SER A 87 -12.55 8.60 -2.20
N GLY A 88 -12.31 9.91 -2.32
CA GLY A 88 -12.45 10.87 -1.24
C GLY A 88 -13.16 12.14 -1.69
N LYS A 89 -13.92 12.77 -0.80
CA LYS A 89 -14.48 14.11 -1.00
C LYS A 89 -14.14 14.96 0.22
N VAL A 90 -13.51 16.11 -0.04
CA VAL A 90 -13.09 17.06 1.00
C VAL A 90 -13.63 18.44 0.63
N ASP A 91 -14.58 18.96 1.41
CA ASP A 91 -15.15 20.30 1.22
C ASP A 91 -14.19 21.39 1.74
N ILE A 92 -13.16 21.71 0.96
CA ILE A 92 -12.14 22.74 1.30
C ILE A 92 -12.74 24.16 1.44
N MET A 93 -13.91 24.43 0.83
CA MET A 93 -14.57 25.74 0.92
C MET A 93 -15.14 26.04 2.33
N LYS A 94 -15.59 25.00 3.06
CA LYS A 94 -16.07 25.13 4.45
C LYS A 94 -14.92 25.27 5.46
N LEU A 95 -13.71 24.91 5.05
CA LEU A 95 -12.47 25.05 5.82
C LEU A 95 -11.97 26.51 5.91
N ALA A 96 -12.27 27.31 4.88
CA ALA A 96 -11.89 28.72 4.76
C ALA A 96 -12.97 29.71 5.27
N SER A 97 -14.19 29.23 5.52
CA SER A 97 -15.33 30.03 5.99
C SER A 97 -15.65 29.74 7.46
N SER A 98 -16.20 30.71 8.20
CA SER A 98 -16.68 30.49 9.57
C SER A 98 -18.17 30.14 9.55
N PRO A 99 -18.63 29.04 10.18
CA PRO A 99 -17.91 28.11 11.04
C PRO A 99 -17.08 27.09 10.24
N ARG A 100 -15.88 26.80 10.73
CA ARG A 100 -14.96 25.84 10.09
C ARG A 100 -15.46 24.43 10.35
N SER A 101 -16.00 23.77 9.34
CA SER A 101 -16.28 22.33 9.39
C SER A 101 -15.45 21.61 8.33
N LEU A 102 -14.84 20.50 8.76
CA LEU A 102 -14.04 19.61 7.93
C LEU A 102 -14.73 18.25 7.93
N ASP A 103 -15.51 17.97 6.89
CA ASP A 103 -16.08 16.65 6.65
C ASP A 103 -15.22 15.92 5.62
N ILE A 104 -14.64 14.80 6.02
CA ILE A 104 -13.82 13.94 5.15
C ILE A 104 -14.59 12.64 4.97
N HIS A 105 -15.10 12.41 3.76
CA HIS A 105 -15.69 11.14 3.38
C HIS A 105 -14.71 10.41 2.47
N GLY A 106 -14.21 9.26 2.93
CA GLY A 106 -13.31 8.39 2.18
C GLY A 106 -13.87 6.97 2.12
N LEU A 107 -13.76 6.33 0.96
CA LEU A 107 -14.05 4.91 0.77
C LEU A 107 -12.80 4.25 0.17
N ILE A 108 -12.28 3.26 0.87
CA ILE A 108 -11.23 2.37 0.36
C ILE A 108 -11.91 1.04 0.10
N LYS A 109 -11.91 0.59 -1.16
CA LYS A 109 -12.43 -0.72 -1.51
C LYS A 109 -11.39 -1.54 -2.26
N PRO A 110 -11.22 -2.82 -1.92
CA PRO A 110 -10.54 -3.76 -2.80
C PRO A 110 -11.36 -3.89 -4.08
N ARG A 111 -10.68 -3.98 -5.23
CA ARG A 111 -11.33 -4.11 -6.53
C ARG A 111 -11.39 -5.56 -7.01
#